data_AF-A0A1B8AQL3-F1
#
_entry.id   AF-A0A1B8AQL3-F1
#
_cell.length_a   1.000
_cell.length_b   1.000
_cell.length_c   1.000
_cell.angle_alpha   90.00
_cell.angle_beta   90.00
_cell.angle_gamma   90.00
#
_symmetry.space_group_name_H-M   'P 1'
#
loop_
_entity.id
_entity.type
_entity.pdbx_description
1 polymer ?
#
loop_
_entity_poly.entity_id
_entity_poly.type
_entity_poly.pdbx_seq_one_letter_code
_entity_poly.pdbx_strand_id
1 'polypeptide(L)'
;MGQALDVPYEQDWVAPNWEISLPTPSTHPDFPLWDKGYSPQQVYDEFFPRDFRFLCNPVRATVCGRFGLNSDRLWRFEFVVLDGENPTEMAKEEQVAAIAHPYITHPGSRYGIIYKRITYPLDCIKVLRCRPFRFSARSCNKWSLDRVVLCGDAAHVFPPFGGQGIASSFRDACQVMDVGTSANTRLKLKVRDPH
;
A
#
# COMPACT_ATOMS: atom_id res chain seq x y z
N MET A 1 21.35 -17.37 19.47
CA MET A 1 21.57 -17.17 18.02
C MET A 1 20.27 -16.63 17.46
N GLY A 2 20.07 -15.36 17.14
CA GLY A 2 20.86 -14.13 17.20
C GLY A 2 19.90 -12.95 16.99
N GLN A 3 20.31 -11.77 17.41
CA GLN A 3 19.66 -10.45 17.24
C GLN A 3 18.70 -10.33 16.04
N ALA A 4 17.45 -9.97 16.31
CA ALA A 4 16.62 -9.16 15.42
C ALA A 4 15.45 -8.60 16.22
N LEU A 5 15.33 -7.27 16.27
CA LEU A 5 14.12 -6.43 16.51
C LEU A 5 14.37 -5.15 17.32
N ASP A 6 15.62 -4.80 17.66
CA ASP A 6 15.92 -3.59 18.43
C ASP A 6 16.31 -2.36 17.57
N VAL A 7 16.08 -2.41 16.25
CA VAL A 7 16.33 -1.26 15.37
C VAL A 7 14.99 -0.63 15.02
N PRO A 8 14.68 0.60 15.49
CA PRO A 8 13.50 1.32 15.03
C PRO A 8 13.66 1.56 13.53
N TYR A 9 12.77 1.01 12.72
CA TYR A 9 12.74 1.29 11.29
C TYR A 9 12.00 2.61 11.09
N GLU A 10 12.71 3.67 10.72
CA GLU A 10 12.14 4.96 10.37
C GLU A 10 12.51 5.32 8.95
N GLN A 11 11.51 5.44 8.08
CA GLN A 11 11.73 5.75 6.68
C GLN A 11 10.65 6.69 6.16
N ASP A 12 11.03 7.62 5.29
CA ASP A 12 10.07 8.46 4.59
C ASP A 12 9.48 7.70 3.40
N TRP A 13 8.18 7.88 3.19
CA TRP A 13 7.43 7.29 2.09
C TRP A 13 6.60 8.38 1.42
N VAL A 14 6.32 8.18 0.14
CA VAL A 14 5.36 9.01 -0.60
C VAL A 14 4.18 8.11 -0.98
N ALA A 15 2.97 8.54 -0.67
CA ALA A 15 1.73 7.83 -1.01
C ALA A 15 0.80 8.69 -1.86
N PRO A 16 0.94 8.69 -3.20
CA PRO A 16 -0.09 9.17 -4.09
C PRO A 16 -1.38 8.34 -4.00
N ASN A 17 -2.50 9.04 -3.86
CA ASN A 17 -3.85 8.51 -4.05
C ASN A 17 -4.39 9.04 -5.38
N TRP A 18 -4.79 8.12 -6.24
CA TRP A 18 -5.34 8.41 -7.56
C TRP A 18 -6.83 8.05 -7.62
N GLU A 19 -7.59 8.88 -8.31
CA GLU A 19 -8.94 8.57 -8.78
C GLU A 19 -8.83 8.23 -10.26
N ILE A 20 -9.32 7.05 -10.64
CA ILE A 20 -9.17 6.53 -12.00
C ILE A 20 -10.49 6.63 -12.76
N SER A 21 -10.45 7.38 -13.86
CA SER A 21 -11.52 7.42 -14.86
C SER A 21 -11.33 6.29 -15.86
N LEU A 22 -12.42 5.78 -16.44
CA LEU A 22 -12.36 4.72 -17.44
C LEU A 22 -12.15 5.34 -18.84
N PRO A 23 -11.12 4.96 -19.59
CA PRO A 23 -11.01 5.33 -20.99
C PRO A 23 -12.10 4.61 -21.78
N THR A 24 -12.66 5.29 -22.77
CA THR A 24 -13.70 4.76 -23.65
C THR A 24 -13.25 4.86 -25.10
N PRO A 25 -13.83 4.08 -26.03
CA PRO A 25 -13.58 4.26 -27.46
C PRO A 25 -13.89 5.67 -27.98
N SER A 26 -14.75 6.42 -27.29
CA SER A 26 -15.05 7.82 -27.65
C SER A 26 -14.02 8.84 -27.13
N THR A 27 -13.43 8.60 -25.95
CA THR A 27 -12.43 9.50 -25.35
C THR A 27 -11.01 9.19 -25.82
N HIS A 28 -10.72 7.90 -26.05
CA HIS A 28 -9.41 7.37 -26.39
C HIS A 28 -9.52 6.40 -27.58
N PRO A 29 -9.92 6.86 -28.77
CA PRO A 29 -10.21 5.99 -29.92
C PRO A 29 -9.00 5.14 -30.34
N ASP A 30 -7.78 5.66 -30.19
CA ASP A 30 -6.54 4.99 -30.61
C ASP A 30 -5.97 4.01 -29.57
N PHE A 31 -6.69 3.74 -28.47
CA PHE A 31 -6.19 2.85 -27.43
C PHE A 31 -6.17 1.39 -27.92
N PRO A 32 -5.01 0.69 -27.91
CA PRO A 32 -4.83 -0.56 -28.66
C PRO A 32 -5.69 -1.75 -28.21
N LEU A 33 -6.24 -1.70 -26.99
CA LEU A 33 -7.05 -2.81 -26.46
C LEU A 33 -8.48 -2.82 -27.02
N TRP A 34 -8.93 -1.75 -27.67
CA TRP A 34 -10.22 -1.71 -28.36
C TRP A 34 -10.24 -2.70 -29.54
N ASP A 35 -9.16 -2.76 -30.31
CA ASP A 35 -9.01 -3.74 -31.41
C ASP A 35 -8.99 -5.20 -30.92
N LYS A 36 -8.73 -5.40 -29.63
CA LYS A 36 -8.77 -6.71 -28.97
C LYS A 36 -10.13 -7.02 -28.32
N GLY A 37 -11.11 -6.13 -28.46
CA GLY A 37 -12.46 -6.30 -27.92
C GLY A 37 -12.57 -6.07 -26.42
N TYR A 38 -11.61 -5.37 -25.80
CA TYR A 38 -11.71 -5.02 -24.39
C TYR A 38 -12.79 -3.96 -24.16
N SER A 39 -13.59 -4.13 -23.12
CA SER A 39 -14.44 -3.07 -22.57
C SER A 39 -13.64 -2.10 -21.69
N PRO A 40 -14.14 -0.86 -21.47
CA PRO A 40 -13.53 0.09 -20.53
C PRO A 40 -13.23 -0.48 -19.14
N GLN A 41 -14.16 -1.29 -18.61
CA GLN A 41 -14.01 -1.92 -17.31
C GLN A 41 -12.90 -2.99 -17.31
N GLN A 42 -12.82 -3.81 -18.37
CA GLN A 42 -11.75 -4.81 -18.50
C GLN A 42 -10.38 -4.15 -18.63
N VAL A 43 -10.27 -3.02 -19.36
CA VAL A 43 -9.03 -2.24 -19.41
C VAL A 43 -8.66 -1.79 -17.99
N TYR A 44 -9.58 -1.19 -17.25
CA TYR A 44 -9.29 -0.79 -15.87
C TYR A 44 -8.86 -1.97 -14.98
N ASP A 45 -9.56 -3.10 -15.06
CA ASP A 45 -9.25 -4.28 -14.24
C ASP A 45 -7.88 -4.91 -14.58
N GLU A 46 -7.42 -4.79 -15.83
CA GLU A 46 -6.08 -5.25 -16.24
C GLU A 46 -4.94 -4.40 -15.65
N PHE A 47 -5.09 -3.08 -15.69
CA PHE A 47 -4.05 -2.13 -15.24
C PHE A 47 -4.06 -1.92 -13.72
N PHE A 48 -5.24 -1.95 -13.11
CA PHE A 48 -5.42 -1.72 -11.69
C PHE A 48 -6.12 -2.93 -11.09
N PRO A 49 -5.46 -4.07 -10.85
CA PRO A 49 -6.11 -5.29 -10.32
C PRO A 49 -6.84 -5.07 -8.99
N ARG A 50 -7.69 -6.01 -8.58
CA ARG A 50 -8.30 -5.98 -7.25
C ARG A 50 -7.31 -6.28 -6.13
N ASP A 51 -6.34 -7.17 -6.40
CA ASP A 51 -5.40 -7.62 -5.39
C ASP A 51 -4.35 -6.55 -5.08
N PHE A 52 -4.02 -6.44 -3.79
CA PHE A 52 -2.90 -5.64 -3.35
C PHE A 52 -1.57 -6.23 -3.87
N ARG A 53 -0.69 -5.39 -4.41
CA ARG A 53 0.57 -5.81 -5.01
C ARG A 53 1.78 -5.24 -4.26
N PHE A 54 2.72 -6.13 -3.96
CA PHE A 54 4.10 -5.78 -3.66
C PHE A 54 4.87 -5.74 -4.97
N LEU A 55 5.40 -4.58 -5.30
CA LEU A 55 6.20 -4.39 -6.50
C LEU A 55 7.67 -4.61 -6.11
N CYS A 56 8.18 -5.81 -6.43
CA CYS A 56 9.55 -6.22 -6.13
C CYS A 56 10.55 -5.49 -7.05
N ASN A 57 10.77 -4.20 -6.78
CA ASN A 57 11.82 -3.43 -7.38
C ASN A 57 13.04 -3.45 -6.45
N PRO A 58 14.21 -3.98 -6.89
CA PRO A 58 15.39 -4.15 -6.06
C PRO A 58 16.01 -2.83 -5.59
N VAL A 59 15.67 -1.72 -6.25
CA VAL A 59 16.18 -0.37 -5.95
C VAL A 59 15.22 0.39 -5.03
N ARG A 60 13.90 0.22 -5.19
CA ARG A 60 12.90 0.99 -4.45
C ARG A 60 11.68 0.15 -4.10
N ALA A 61 11.55 -0.22 -2.83
CA ALA A 61 10.36 -0.89 -2.32
C ALA A 61 9.11 -0.07 -2.62
N THR A 62 8.14 -0.71 -3.27
CA THR A 62 6.93 -0.07 -3.76
C THR A 62 5.73 -0.99 -3.54
N VAL A 63 4.60 -0.44 -3.15
CA VAL A 63 3.35 -1.17 -2.97
C VAL A 63 2.19 -0.41 -3.60
N CYS A 64 1.18 -1.14 -4.06
CA CYS A 64 0.00 -0.50 -4.65
C CYS A 64 -1.25 -1.37 -4.54
N GLY A 65 -2.42 -0.75 -4.57
CA GLY A 65 -3.68 -1.45 -4.49
C GLY A 65 -4.91 -0.54 -4.57
N ARG A 66 -6.07 -1.15 -4.81
CA ARG A 66 -7.36 -0.45 -4.72
C ARG A 66 -7.70 -0.15 -3.27
N PHE A 67 -8.44 0.93 -3.04
CA PHE A 67 -9.05 1.23 -1.76
C PHE A 67 -10.43 1.88 -1.94
N GLY A 68 -11.22 1.98 -0.87
CA GLY A 68 -12.59 2.50 -0.94
C GLY A 68 -13.56 1.52 -1.61
N LEU A 69 -14.72 2.02 -2.05
CA LEU A 69 -15.69 1.20 -2.77
C LEU A 69 -15.20 0.96 -4.21
N ASN A 70 -15.60 -0.17 -4.80
CA ASN A 70 -15.25 -0.47 -6.19
C ASN A 70 -15.76 0.59 -7.18
N SER A 71 -16.86 1.27 -6.85
CA SER A 71 -17.43 2.37 -7.63
C SER A 71 -16.53 3.60 -7.70
N ASP A 72 -15.69 3.79 -6.69
CA ASP A 72 -14.90 5.01 -6.51
C ASP A 72 -13.61 4.96 -7.35
N ARG A 73 -13.19 3.74 -7.75
CA ARG A 73 -11.98 3.48 -8.57
C ARG A 73 -10.74 4.19 -8.01
N LEU A 74 -10.59 4.16 -6.69
CA LEU A 74 -9.44 4.75 -6.03
C LEU A 74 -8.28 3.76 -6.03
N TRP A 75 -7.10 4.28 -6.35
CA TRP A 75 -5.86 3.53 -6.41
C TRP A 75 -4.82 4.21 -5.53
N ARG A 76 -4.20 3.44 -4.65
CA ARG A 76 -3.11 3.90 -3.81
C ARG A 76 -1.82 3.29 -4.30
N PHE A 77 -0.81 4.13 -4.40
CA PHE A 77 0.53 3.73 -4.74
C PHE A 77 1.45 4.33 -3.69
N GLU A 78 2.36 3.54 -3.13
CA GLU A 78 3.26 3.96 -2.06
C GLU A 78 4.67 3.49 -2.40
N PHE A 79 5.65 4.38 -2.25
CA PHE A 79 7.04 4.04 -2.47
C PHE A 79 7.94 4.68 -1.43
N VAL A 80 9.04 4.00 -1.16
CA VAL A 80 10.06 4.46 -0.22
C VAL A 80 10.87 5.61 -0.81
N VAL A 81 11.15 6.62 0.02
CA VAL A 81 12.15 7.67 -0.25
C VAL A 81 13.50 7.13 0.19
N LEU A 82 14.47 7.08 -0.71
CA LEU A 82 15.79 6.52 -0.44
C LEU A 82 16.68 7.51 0.32
N ASP A 83 17.74 7.00 0.94
CA ASP A 83 18.71 7.82 1.65
C ASP A 83 19.34 8.85 0.71
N GLY A 84 19.31 10.13 1.10
CA GLY A 84 19.79 11.26 0.30
C GLY A 84 18.74 11.89 -0.62
N GLU A 85 17.55 11.32 -0.75
CA GLU A 85 16.44 11.94 -1.48
C GLU A 85 15.67 12.93 -0.58
N ASN A 86 15.12 13.99 -1.19
CA ASN A 86 14.24 14.91 -0.48
C ASN A 86 12.78 14.43 -0.59
N PRO A 87 12.08 14.12 0.53
CA PRO A 87 10.71 13.60 0.49
C PRO A 87 9.71 14.52 -0.23
N THR A 88 9.88 15.85 -0.11
CA THR A 88 9.00 16.83 -0.74
C THR A 88 9.20 16.86 -2.25
N GLU A 89 10.45 16.74 -2.71
CA GLU A 89 10.76 16.63 -4.14
C GLU A 89 10.24 15.31 -4.72
N MET A 90 10.37 14.21 -3.97
CA MET A 90 9.84 12.90 -4.38
C MET A 90 8.31 12.86 -4.47
N ALA A 91 7.61 13.77 -3.77
CA ALA A 91 6.17 13.91 -3.86
C ALA A 91 5.67 14.75 -5.04
N LYS A 92 6.58 15.33 -5.85
CA LYS A 92 6.22 16.06 -7.07
C LYS A 92 5.73 15.11 -8.16
N GLU A 93 4.90 15.65 -9.05
CA GLU A 93 4.24 14.89 -10.11
C GLU A 93 5.25 14.20 -11.02
N GLU A 94 6.36 14.85 -11.35
CA GLU A 94 7.37 14.31 -12.26
C GLU A 94 8.06 13.06 -11.66
N GLN A 95 8.35 13.08 -10.36
CA GLN A 95 8.99 11.95 -9.67
C GLN A 95 8.00 10.80 -9.48
N VAL A 96 6.76 11.11 -9.08
CA VAL A 96 5.69 10.11 -8.97
C VAL A 96 5.43 9.46 -10.33
N ALA A 97 5.39 10.24 -11.41
CA ALA A 97 5.25 9.75 -12.77
C ALA A 97 6.40 8.81 -13.15
N ALA A 98 7.64 9.20 -12.93
CA ALA A 98 8.82 8.39 -13.24
C ALA A 98 8.82 7.03 -12.53
N ILE A 99 8.31 6.99 -11.30
CA ILE A 99 8.25 5.76 -10.48
C ILE A 99 7.01 4.94 -10.82
N ALA A 100 5.84 5.56 -10.97
CA ALA A 100 4.56 4.86 -11.06
C ALA A 100 4.16 4.49 -12.49
N HIS A 101 4.51 5.29 -13.51
CA HIS A 101 4.17 5.02 -14.92
C HIS A 101 4.69 3.68 -15.45
N PRO A 102 5.91 3.22 -15.08
CA PRO A 102 6.37 1.89 -15.47
C PRO A 102 5.42 0.76 -15.05
N TYR A 103 4.71 0.90 -13.92
CA TYR A 103 3.81 -0.13 -13.40
C TYR A 103 2.42 -0.12 -14.06
N ILE A 104 2.00 1.02 -14.59
CA ILE A 104 0.81 1.13 -15.46
C ILE A 104 1.18 1.04 -16.95
N THR A 105 2.38 0.56 -17.26
CA THR A 105 2.85 0.30 -18.63
C THR A 105 3.16 -1.16 -18.83
N HIS A 106 2.29 -1.85 -19.56
CA HIS A 106 2.42 -3.27 -19.82
C HIS A 106 3.11 -3.54 -21.16
N PRO A 107 3.85 -4.64 -21.29
CA PRO A 107 4.28 -5.12 -22.60
C PRO A 107 3.03 -5.54 -23.41
N GLY A 108 2.95 -5.11 -24.66
CA GLY A 108 1.82 -5.44 -25.54
C GLY A 108 1.67 -6.94 -25.79
N SER A 109 2.75 -7.72 -25.63
CA SER A 109 2.72 -9.19 -25.75
C SER A 109 1.73 -9.83 -24.79
N ARG A 110 1.47 -9.21 -23.62
CA ARG A 110 0.42 -9.62 -22.68
C ARG A 110 -0.98 -9.66 -23.30
N TYR A 111 -1.20 -8.84 -24.33
CA TYR A 111 -2.48 -8.67 -25.04
C TYR A 111 -2.43 -9.19 -26.48
N GLY A 112 -1.37 -9.92 -26.85
CA GLY A 112 -1.17 -10.36 -28.23
C GLY A 112 -0.89 -9.21 -29.20
N ILE A 113 -0.22 -8.14 -28.74
CA ILE A 113 0.24 -6.99 -29.54
C ILE A 113 1.77 -7.00 -29.54
N ILE A 114 2.38 -7.26 -30.69
CA ILE A 114 3.84 -7.42 -30.79
C ILE A 114 4.52 -6.04 -30.88
N TYR A 115 5.69 -5.90 -30.26
CA TYR A 115 6.57 -4.72 -30.36
C TYR A 115 5.98 -3.37 -29.91
N LYS A 116 4.94 -3.38 -29.06
CA LYS A 116 4.36 -2.15 -28.49
C LYS A 116 4.30 -2.25 -26.96
N ARG A 117 4.62 -1.16 -26.26
CA ARG A 117 4.27 -1.00 -24.83
C ARG A 117 2.94 -0.25 -24.75
N ILE A 118 2.08 -0.64 -23.82
CA ILE A 118 0.76 -0.06 -23.66
C ILE A 118 0.69 0.53 -22.26
N THR A 119 0.59 1.85 -22.19
CA THR A 119 0.44 2.61 -20.95
C THR A 119 -1.03 2.99 -20.79
N TYR A 120 -1.55 2.90 -19.56
CA TYR A 120 -2.88 3.41 -19.26
C TYR A 120 -2.94 4.92 -19.55
N PRO A 121 -4.02 5.46 -20.13
CA PRO A 121 -4.11 6.89 -20.44
C PRO A 121 -3.93 7.75 -19.19
N LEU A 122 -2.95 8.65 -19.21
CA LEU A 122 -2.52 9.39 -18.03
C LEU A 122 -3.52 10.49 -17.63
N ASP A 123 -4.23 11.06 -18.60
CA ASP A 123 -5.31 12.01 -18.40
C ASP A 123 -6.55 11.38 -17.73
N CYS A 124 -6.66 10.05 -17.74
CA CYS A 124 -7.63 9.30 -16.94
C CYS A 124 -7.22 9.11 -15.47
N ILE A 125 -6.05 9.60 -15.05
CA ILE A 125 -5.53 9.47 -13.69
C ILE A 125 -5.54 10.85 -13.02
N LYS A 126 -6.42 11.03 -12.03
CA LYS A 126 -6.48 12.25 -11.24
C LYS A 126 -5.81 12.05 -9.90
N VAL A 127 -4.78 12.85 -9.60
CA VAL A 127 -4.11 12.81 -8.29
C VAL A 127 -4.97 13.53 -7.25
N LEU A 128 -5.54 12.78 -6.29
CA LEU A 128 -6.33 13.33 -5.20
C LEU A 128 -5.44 13.86 -4.06
N ARG A 129 -4.37 13.13 -3.77
CA ARG A 129 -3.43 13.46 -2.70
C ARG A 129 -2.07 12.89 -3.05
N CYS A 130 -1.01 13.67 -2.87
CA CYS A 130 0.36 13.17 -2.86
C CYS A 130 1.11 13.96 -1.78
N ARG A 131 1.57 13.28 -0.73
CA ARG A 131 2.36 13.90 0.34
C ARG A 131 3.39 12.92 0.86
N PRO A 132 4.60 13.38 1.23
CA PRO A 132 5.51 12.58 1.99
C PRO A 132 4.94 12.35 3.40
N PHE A 133 5.19 11.19 3.95
CA PHE A 133 4.89 10.85 5.33
C PHE A 133 6.02 10.02 5.90
N ARG A 134 6.36 10.28 7.17
CA ARG A 134 7.37 9.48 7.86
C ARG A 134 6.70 8.27 8.47
N PHE A 135 7.21 7.11 8.12
CA PHE A 135 6.80 5.84 8.69
C PHE A 135 7.81 5.43 9.76
N SER A 136 7.33 5.11 10.96
CA SER A 136 8.16 4.57 12.06
C SER A 136 7.58 3.25 12.51
N ALA A 137 8.22 2.12 12.20
CA ALA A 137 7.83 0.84 12.80
C ALA A 137 8.33 0.78 14.24
N ARG A 138 7.39 0.76 15.16
CA ARG A 138 7.62 0.70 16.61
C ARG A 138 6.68 -0.34 17.18
N SER A 139 7.20 -1.23 18.03
CA SER A 139 6.38 -2.14 18.84
C SER A 139 6.51 -1.71 20.28
N CYS A 140 5.41 -1.69 21.01
CA CYS A 140 5.46 -1.47 22.46
C CYS A 140 6.17 -2.65 23.13
N ASN A 141 7.01 -2.35 24.12
CA ASN A 141 7.65 -3.35 24.98
C ASN A 141 6.66 -3.94 26.02
N LYS A 142 5.55 -3.24 26.28
CA LYS A 142 4.45 -3.66 27.18
C LYS A 142 3.10 -3.31 26.54
N TRP A 143 2.22 -4.30 26.45
CA TRP A 143 0.93 -4.22 25.75
C TRP A 143 -0.25 -3.91 26.69
N SER A 144 -0.04 -4.02 28.00
CA SER A 144 -1.02 -3.69 29.03
C SER A 144 -0.33 -3.25 30.31
N LEU A 145 -0.92 -2.29 31.00
CA LEU A 145 -0.56 -1.90 32.36
C LEU A 145 -1.85 -1.68 33.17
N ASP A 146 -2.00 -2.44 34.25
CA ASP A 146 -3.19 -2.46 35.11
C ASP A 146 -4.50 -2.70 34.34
N ARG A 147 -5.38 -1.70 34.28
CA ARG A 147 -6.67 -1.77 33.57
C ARG A 147 -6.62 -1.12 32.19
N VAL A 148 -5.43 -0.80 31.69
CA VAL A 148 -5.22 -0.13 30.40
C VAL A 148 -4.49 -1.08 29.45
N VAL A 149 -5.06 -1.25 28.26
CA VAL A 149 -4.50 -2.07 27.18
C VAL A 149 -4.23 -1.16 25.98
N LEU A 150 -3.06 -1.31 25.34
CA LEU A 150 -2.74 -0.67 24.07
C LEU A 150 -3.14 -1.61 22.93
N CYS A 151 -3.77 -1.08 21.89
CA CYS A 151 -4.16 -1.85 20.71
C CYS A 151 -4.05 -0.99 19.42
N GLY A 152 -3.90 -1.65 18.27
CA GLY A 152 -3.74 -0.99 16.97
C GLY A 152 -2.43 -0.19 16.88
N ASP A 153 -2.45 0.93 16.16
CA ASP A 153 -1.28 1.80 15.96
C ASP A 153 -0.63 2.29 17.27
N ALA A 154 -1.37 2.24 18.39
CA ALA A 154 -0.86 2.58 19.73
C ALA A 154 0.00 1.45 20.36
N ALA A 155 -0.06 0.22 19.84
CA ALA A 155 0.65 -0.95 20.35
C ALA A 155 1.74 -1.47 19.38
N HIS A 156 1.50 -1.35 18.08
CA HIS A 156 2.47 -1.70 17.04
C HIS A 156 2.22 -0.88 15.78
N VAL A 157 3.32 -0.53 15.11
CA VAL A 157 3.32 0.10 13.81
C VAL A 157 4.15 -0.83 12.92
N PHE A 158 3.50 -1.55 12.00
CA PHE A 158 4.17 -2.48 11.08
C PHE A 158 4.55 -1.76 9.78
N PRO A 159 5.70 -2.09 9.14
CA PRO A 159 6.03 -1.56 7.81
C PRO A 159 4.79 -1.66 6.90
N PRO A 160 4.45 -0.62 6.12
CA PRO A 160 3.14 -0.43 5.51
C PRO A 160 2.98 -1.35 4.30
N PHE A 161 2.99 -2.63 4.57
CA PHE A 161 2.83 -3.67 3.60
C PHE A 161 1.35 -4.04 3.61
N GLY A 162 0.60 -3.63 2.58
CA GLY A 162 -0.75 -4.19 2.35
C GLY A 162 -1.86 -3.70 3.25
N GLY A 163 -1.73 -2.56 3.94
CA GLY A 163 -2.72 -2.15 4.92
C GLY A 163 -2.75 -3.05 6.17
N GLN A 164 -1.64 -3.74 6.48
CA GLN A 164 -1.51 -4.55 7.69
C GLN A 164 -1.78 -3.77 8.99
N GLY A 165 -1.54 -2.46 9.03
CA GLY A 165 -1.93 -1.64 10.18
C GLY A 165 -3.44 -1.71 10.47
N ILE A 166 -4.28 -1.63 9.43
CA ILE A 166 -5.74 -1.70 9.58
C ILE A 166 -6.19 -3.13 9.89
N ALA A 167 -5.67 -4.13 9.18
CA ALA A 167 -6.04 -5.53 9.40
C ALA A 167 -5.61 -6.03 10.79
N SER A 168 -4.45 -5.60 11.28
CA SER A 168 -3.98 -5.89 12.64
C SER A 168 -4.77 -5.10 13.69
N SER A 169 -5.16 -3.85 13.43
CA SER A 169 -6.01 -3.05 14.34
C SER A 169 -7.39 -3.67 14.56
N PHE A 170 -8.03 -4.20 13.51
CA PHE A 170 -9.30 -4.91 13.67
C PHE A 170 -9.14 -6.22 14.43
N ARG A 171 -8.04 -6.96 14.20
CA ARG A 171 -7.75 -8.20 14.93
C ARG A 171 -7.51 -7.93 16.42
N ASP A 172 -6.76 -6.88 16.75
CA ASP A 172 -6.51 -6.49 18.15
C ASP A 172 -7.80 -6.09 18.86
N ALA A 173 -8.66 -5.30 18.21
CA ALA A 173 -9.94 -4.90 18.78
C ALA A 173 -10.83 -6.11 19.10
N CYS A 174 -10.88 -7.11 18.19
CA CYS A 174 -11.56 -8.37 18.44
C CYS A 174 -10.96 -9.14 19.64
N GLN A 175 -9.64 -9.13 19.79
CA GLN A 175 -8.95 -9.82 20.88
C GLN A 175 -9.16 -9.13 22.24
N VAL A 176 -9.19 -7.80 22.28
CA VAL A 176 -9.52 -7.03 23.50
C VAL A 176 -10.97 -7.24 23.92
N MET A 177 -11.91 -7.36 22.96
CA MET A 177 -13.31 -7.69 23.27
C MET A 177 -13.46 -9.10 23.90
N ASP A 178 -12.69 -10.09 23.43
CA ASP A 178 -12.69 -11.43 24.05
C ASP A 178 -12.17 -11.42 25.49
N VAL A 179 -11.14 -10.61 25.78
CA VAL A 179 -10.63 -10.41 27.15
C VAL A 179 -11.65 -9.71 28.04
N GLY A 180 -12.45 -8.78 27.50
CA GLY A 180 -13.54 -8.12 28.22
C GLY A 180 -14.71 -9.05 28.57
N THR A 181 -14.90 -10.12 27.79
CA THR A 181 -15.98 -11.12 28.01
C THR A 181 -15.52 -12.26 28.93
N SER A 182 -14.22 -12.53 29.00
CA SER A 182 -13.59 -13.43 29.97
C SER A 182 -13.02 -12.66 31.17
N ALA A 183 -13.90 -12.15 32.03
CA ALA A 183 -13.53 -11.46 33.27
C ALA A 183 -12.86 -12.35 34.34
N ASN A 184 -12.07 -13.36 33.97
CA ASN A 184 -11.30 -14.15 34.93
C ASN A 184 -10.00 -14.82 34.42
N THR A 185 -9.53 -14.49 33.21
CA THR A 185 -8.29 -15.11 32.69
C THR A 185 -7.07 -14.26 33.06
N ARG A 186 -6.45 -14.58 34.20
CA ARG A 186 -5.10 -14.10 34.54
C ARG A 186 -4.09 -14.66 33.52
N LEU A 187 -3.62 -13.81 32.61
CA LEU A 187 -2.43 -14.10 31.81
C LEU A 187 -1.21 -14.20 32.73
N LYS A 188 -0.74 -15.43 33.01
CA LYS A 188 0.56 -15.67 33.64
C LYS A 188 1.64 -15.61 32.57
N LEU A 189 2.35 -14.48 32.49
CA LEU A 189 3.59 -14.37 31.73
C LEU A 189 4.75 -14.93 32.56
N LYS A 190 5.49 -15.87 31.97
CA LYS A 190 6.69 -16.46 32.54
C LYS A 190 7.84 -15.47 32.35
N VAL A 191 8.20 -14.74 33.41
CA VAL A 191 9.41 -13.93 33.47
C VAL A 191 10.60 -14.90 33.45
N ARG A 192 11.49 -14.77 32.45
CA ARG A 192 12.83 -15.35 32.53
C ARG A 192 13.71 -14.29 33.18
N ASP A 193 14.11 -14.55 34.42
CA ASP A 193 15.10 -13.74 35.13
C ASP A 193 16.51 -14.04 34.58
N PRO A 194 17.35 -13.02 34.36
CA PRO A 194 18.76 -13.20 34.02
C PRO A 194 19.61 -13.25 35.30
N HIS A 195 20.11 -14.45 35.63
CA HIS A 195 21.36 -14.63 36.38
C HIS A 195 22.39 -15.27 35.44
#